data_AF-A0A1F8SGC9-F1
#
_entry.id   AF-A0A1F8SGC9-F1
#
_cell.length_a   1.000
_cell.length_b   1.000
_cell.length_c   1.000
_cell.angle_alpha   90.00
_cell.angle_beta   90.00
_cell.angle_gamma   90.00
#
_symmetry.space_group_name_H-M   'P 1'
#
loop_
_entity.id
_entity.type
_entity.pdbx_description
1 polymer ?
#
loop_
_entity_poly.entity_id
_entity_poly.type
_entity_poly.pdbx_seq_one_letter_code
_entity_poly.pdbx_strand_id
1 'polypeptide(L)'
;MDPPRTDDRAAPARGAAPGAGNDHIARLQAFAGNAAVSRLLAQRQVPQHGPTPATTPTPGAQTPATAPAAGGPTATPMAGGPTDDKARLEAILARIEKDFDPAIRGHRLLKERNQRIRFLDYMRPFFGSDDATVDHFARITPAAIPGSTTLLHEAVTTRLLSVAGELGGRMPTSDGNGWAFRAGFDTGSQDVYDLHRIGMAIDYNAAEMPHLGKRRKKVDPRQLDLISIVTGRAATMNLGVSEAKLATLLKEMGEASISSDPAARQNLEKPEAVALLATVRAEAEALERASATFQASLGDKGAELVKLQKDYFAASDPKVRAELFAKVPGLVATWKTQVDAAVDKMDADIAAVGAKVDELPTGAALTKADKVTERTRTAVTRLLQRLKRPRARLDLAAARKVIAPARTSLGEPEWALVTAAPAGGPTGSGGGTTGPTRASTGGAPDAAPAAAPAADARTQVVTELERLAGRLGDRQTALRKKAWRDRVVAVRDGLASDPSFVLGEEDAKKGRPKVEVGLPPLAQLVDRGFYATRGTSKRTASFGVDFVEAMVRHGFHPGSRFANPDSMHFELPWPGGR
;
A
#
# COMPACT_ATOMS: atom_id res chain seq x y z
N MET A 1 -31.33 7.91 -43.03
CA MET A 1 -32.61 7.24 -42.75
C MET A 1 -32.28 5.99 -41.97
N ASP A 2 -32.33 6.09 -40.65
CA ASP A 2 -31.97 5.02 -39.73
C ASP A 2 -33.20 4.13 -39.45
N PRO A 3 -33.04 2.80 -39.35
CA PRO A 3 -34.11 1.94 -38.85
C PRO A 3 -34.15 1.93 -37.31
N PRO A 4 -35.33 1.68 -36.70
CA PRO A 4 -35.57 1.90 -35.28
C PRO A 4 -35.02 0.78 -34.39
N ARG A 5 -34.51 1.18 -33.22
CA ARG A 5 -34.18 0.32 -32.08
C ARG A 5 -35.46 -0.23 -31.44
N THR A 6 -35.55 -1.55 -31.30
CA THR A 6 -36.48 -2.23 -30.38
C THR A 6 -35.72 -2.57 -29.10
N ASP A 7 -36.10 -1.92 -28.01
CA ASP A 7 -35.78 -2.32 -26.64
C ASP A 7 -36.69 -3.49 -26.24
N ASP A 8 -36.09 -4.62 -25.87
CA ASP A 8 -36.71 -5.60 -24.98
C ASP A 8 -35.67 -6.64 -24.56
N ARG A 9 -35.30 -6.65 -23.26
CA ARG A 9 -35.07 -7.90 -22.52
C ARG A 9 -34.90 -7.67 -21.01
N ALA A 10 -35.80 -8.35 -20.31
CA ALA A 10 -35.94 -8.52 -18.87
C ALA A 10 -34.65 -8.90 -18.12
N ALA A 11 -34.53 -8.36 -16.91
CA ALA A 11 -33.57 -8.80 -15.89
C ALA A 11 -34.11 -10.01 -15.11
N PRO A 12 -33.30 -11.05 -14.82
CA PRO A 12 -33.69 -12.09 -13.88
C PRO A 12 -33.33 -11.72 -12.44
N ALA A 13 -34.33 -11.82 -11.56
CA ALA A 13 -34.18 -11.80 -10.12
C ALA A 13 -33.31 -12.99 -9.63
N ARG A 14 -32.37 -12.73 -8.73
CA ARG A 14 -31.67 -13.77 -7.96
C ARG A 14 -31.89 -13.51 -6.48
N GLY A 15 -32.60 -14.44 -5.83
CA GLY A 15 -32.73 -14.52 -4.38
C GLY A 15 -31.41 -14.95 -3.73
N ALA A 16 -31.07 -14.30 -2.62
CA ALA A 16 -29.94 -14.65 -1.78
C ALA A 16 -30.45 -15.42 -0.54
N ALA A 17 -29.84 -16.57 -0.25
CA ALA A 17 -30.01 -17.30 0.99
C ALA A 17 -29.05 -16.76 2.08
N PRO A 18 -29.45 -16.69 3.36
CA PRO A 18 -28.62 -16.19 4.45
C PRO A 18 -27.81 -17.32 5.11
N GLY A 19 -26.55 -17.04 5.48
CA GLY A 19 -25.84 -17.88 6.45
C GLY A 19 -24.36 -18.12 6.18
N ALA A 20 -23.52 -17.12 6.41
CA ALA A 20 -22.09 -17.27 6.74
C ALA A 20 -21.50 -15.90 7.14
N GLY A 21 -21.87 -15.36 8.31
CA GLY A 21 -21.54 -13.98 8.69
C GLY A 21 -21.07 -13.72 10.12
N ASN A 22 -20.98 -14.73 11.00
CA ASN A 22 -20.78 -14.47 12.44
C ASN A 22 -19.40 -14.86 13.00
N ASP A 23 -18.46 -15.31 12.17
CA ASP A 23 -17.15 -15.77 12.64
C ASP A 23 -16.07 -14.65 12.71
N HIS A 24 -16.41 -13.44 12.26
CA HIS A 24 -15.49 -12.29 12.22
C HIS A 24 -15.62 -11.39 13.48
N ILE A 25 -16.83 -11.22 14.03
CA ILE A 25 -17.09 -10.38 15.20
C ILE A 25 -16.55 -11.03 16.49
N ALA A 26 -16.65 -12.35 16.62
CA ALA A 26 -16.08 -13.08 17.76
C ALA A 26 -14.53 -13.03 17.80
N ARG A 27 -13.87 -12.88 16.64
CA ARG A 27 -12.41 -12.73 16.56
C ARG A 27 -11.94 -11.31 16.90
N LEU A 28 -12.77 -10.30 16.66
CA LEU A 28 -12.50 -8.91 17.06
C LEU A 28 -12.67 -8.69 18.57
N GLN A 29 -13.59 -9.42 19.22
CA GLN A 29 -13.78 -9.33 20.67
C GLN A 29 -12.68 -10.05 21.47
N ALA A 30 -11.98 -11.04 20.89
CA ALA A 30 -10.87 -11.75 21.54
C ALA A 30 -9.52 -10.98 21.51
N PHE A 31 -9.40 -9.91 20.71
CA PHE A 31 -8.14 -9.16 20.55
C PHE A 31 -8.05 -7.90 21.45
N ALA A 32 -9.15 -7.51 22.11
CA ALA A 32 -9.26 -6.29 22.92
C ALA A 32 -9.02 -6.51 24.44
N GLY A 33 -8.16 -7.47 24.81
CA GLY A 33 -7.80 -7.72 26.20
C GLY A 33 -6.52 -7.01 26.61
N ASN A 34 -6.56 -5.68 26.84
CA ASN A 34 -5.40 -4.98 27.43
C ASN A 34 -5.77 -3.90 28.47
N ALA A 35 -6.85 -4.12 29.21
CA ALA A 35 -7.23 -3.29 30.36
C ALA A 35 -6.44 -3.62 31.65
N ALA A 36 -5.61 -4.67 31.64
CA ALA A 36 -4.86 -5.13 32.82
C ALA A 36 -3.52 -4.42 33.04
N VAL A 37 -2.91 -3.83 32.00
CA VAL A 37 -1.59 -3.20 32.08
C VAL A 37 -1.66 -1.78 32.68
N SER A 38 -2.75 -1.05 32.47
CA SER A 38 -2.93 0.29 33.04
C SER A 38 -3.21 0.29 34.55
N ARG A 39 -3.61 -0.83 35.16
CA ARG A 39 -3.85 -0.94 36.61
C ARG A 39 -2.58 -1.17 37.43
N LEU A 40 -1.52 -1.73 36.85
CA LEU A 40 -0.30 -2.05 37.58
C LEU A 40 0.61 -0.82 37.82
N LEU A 41 0.41 0.27 37.08
CA LEU A 41 1.21 1.50 37.18
C LEU A 41 0.60 2.58 38.09
N ALA A 42 -0.60 2.37 38.62
CA ALA A 42 -1.31 3.34 39.46
C ALA A 42 -1.19 3.09 40.99
N GLN A 43 -0.42 2.09 41.44
CA GLN A 43 -0.30 1.72 42.86
C GLN A 43 1.11 1.82 43.45
N ARG A 44 1.81 2.94 43.26
CA ARG A 44 2.98 3.28 44.10
C ARG A 44 3.00 4.77 44.44
N GLN A 45 2.59 5.10 45.67
CA GLN A 45 2.96 6.31 46.39
C GLN A 45 3.65 5.88 47.69
N VAL A 46 4.79 6.50 48.07
CA VAL A 46 5.16 7.12 49.37
C VAL A 46 6.54 7.83 49.20
N PRO A 47 7.07 8.67 50.14
CA PRO A 47 6.80 10.09 50.45
C PRO A 47 7.96 11.06 50.09
N GLN A 48 7.67 12.37 50.18
CA GLN A 48 8.63 13.48 50.16
C GLN A 48 9.24 13.79 51.55
N HIS A 49 10.51 14.23 51.56
CA HIS A 49 11.09 15.11 52.59
C HIS A 49 11.80 16.30 51.90
N GLY A 50 11.50 17.53 52.34
CA GLY A 50 12.21 18.78 51.97
C GLY A 50 13.50 18.99 52.78
N PRO A 51 14.13 20.20 52.86
CA PRO A 51 13.56 21.55 52.61
C PRO A 51 14.43 22.55 51.77
N THR A 52 13.79 23.71 51.54
CA THR A 52 14.10 25.01 50.86
C THR A 52 15.23 25.87 51.51
N PRO A 53 15.55 27.18 51.18
CA PRO A 53 14.92 28.18 50.25
C PRO A 53 15.86 29.15 49.45
N ALA A 54 15.27 29.95 48.52
CA ALA A 54 15.42 31.44 48.44
C ALA A 54 14.50 32.11 47.37
N THR A 55 13.43 32.75 47.87
CA THR A 55 12.81 34.08 47.53
C THR A 55 12.58 34.64 46.10
N THR A 56 11.29 34.70 45.70
CA THR A 56 10.39 35.82 45.22
C THR A 56 10.77 36.72 44.00
N PRO A 57 9.81 37.30 43.19
CA PRO A 57 8.37 37.46 43.43
C PRO A 57 7.36 37.18 42.27
N THR A 58 6.10 37.13 42.72
CA THR A 58 4.76 36.88 42.12
C THR A 58 4.32 37.84 41.00
N PRO A 59 3.44 37.38 40.07
CA PRO A 59 2.10 37.97 40.02
C PRO A 59 0.94 36.97 39.75
N GLY A 60 -0.24 37.29 40.32
CA GLY A 60 -1.56 37.04 39.71
C GLY A 60 -2.18 35.64 39.84
N ALA A 61 -3.06 35.46 40.83
CA ALA A 61 -3.86 34.26 41.01
C ALA A 61 -4.88 34.06 39.87
N GLN A 62 -4.86 32.88 39.23
CA GLN A 62 -5.98 32.30 38.50
C GLN A 62 -6.39 30.99 39.19
N THR A 63 -7.69 30.86 39.44
CA THR A 63 -8.37 29.73 40.07
C THR A 63 -8.23 28.47 39.19
N PRO A 64 -7.88 27.29 39.73
CA PRO A 64 -7.85 26.07 38.93
C PRO A 64 -9.27 25.54 38.69
N ALA A 65 -9.59 25.29 37.42
CA ALA A 65 -10.79 24.59 36.99
C ALA A 65 -10.72 23.11 37.39
N THR A 66 -11.83 22.64 37.96
CA THR A 66 -12.09 21.26 38.37
C THR A 66 -12.01 20.30 37.17
N ALA A 67 -11.29 19.19 37.32
CA ALA A 67 -11.22 18.12 36.33
C ALA A 67 -12.59 17.41 36.17
N PRO A 68 -13.03 17.07 34.94
CA PRO A 68 -14.20 16.23 34.74
C PRO A 68 -13.86 14.75 34.96
N ALA A 69 -14.77 14.05 35.64
CA ALA A 69 -14.68 12.63 35.94
C ALA A 69 -14.69 11.76 34.66
N ALA A 70 -13.85 10.73 34.67
CA ALA A 70 -13.79 9.71 33.63
C ALA A 70 -14.97 8.73 33.76
N GLY A 71 -16.07 9.03 33.07
CA GLY A 71 -17.12 8.07 32.72
C GLY A 71 -17.02 7.72 31.24
N GLY A 72 -16.69 6.47 30.91
CA GLY A 72 -16.74 6.00 29.52
C GLY A 72 -18.19 5.86 29.06
N PRO A 73 -18.60 6.41 27.90
CA PRO A 73 -19.96 6.23 27.43
C PRO A 73 -20.10 4.87 26.75
N THR A 74 -20.87 3.99 27.39
CA THR A 74 -21.65 2.99 26.66
C THR A 74 -22.72 3.77 25.89
N ALA A 75 -22.69 3.74 24.56
CA ALA A 75 -23.64 4.45 23.72
C ALA A 75 -25.07 3.95 23.99
N THR A 76 -25.83 4.74 24.73
CA THR A 76 -27.29 4.59 24.85
C THR A 76 -27.92 5.42 23.74
N PRO A 77 -28.91 4.92 22.98
CA PRO A 77 -29.60 5.73 21.99
C PRO A 77 -30.35 6.83 22.74
N MET A 78 -29.91 8.07 22.61
CA MET A 78 -30.61 9.24 23.15
C MET A 78 -31.89 9.44 22.34
N ALA A 79 -33.04 9.25 22.99
CA ALA A 79 -34.33 9.69 22.48
C ALA A 79 -34.44 11.21 22.64
N GLY A 80 -33.73 11.98 21.81
CA GLY A 80 -33.94 13.42 21.65
C GLY A 80 -35.20 13.67 20.84
N GLY A 81 -36.03 14.63 21.25
CA GLY A 81 -37.19 15.05 20.45
C GLY A 81 -36.73 15.80 19.19
N PRO A 82 -37.57 15.89 18.13
CA PRO A 82 -37.22 16.59 16.89
C PRO A 82 -36.80 18.06 17.06
N THR A 83 -37.20 18.70 18.16
CA THR A 83 -36.86 20.08 18.51
C THR A 83 -35.43 20.24 19.04
N ASP A 84 -34.91 19.25 19.77
CA ASP A 84 -33.58 19.29 20.36
C ASP A 84 -32.50 19.12 19.29
N ASP A 85 -32.78 18.27 18.29
CA ASP A 85 -31.89 18.06 17.14
C ASP A 85 -31.77 19.32 16.28
N LYS A 86 -32.87 20.06 16.11
CA LYS A 86 -32.84 21.34 15.37
C LYS A 86 -32.00 22.38 16.12
N ALA A 87 -32.23 22.59 17.42
CA ALA A 87 -31.48 23.56 18.21
C ALA A 87 -29.99 23.22 18.26
N ARG A 88 -29.65 21.93 18.41
CA ARG A 88 -28.28 21.44 18.34
C ARG A 88 -27.64 21.72 16.98
N LEU A 89 -28.33 21.41 15.89
CA LEU A 89 -27.81 21.68 14.54
C LEU A 89 -27.58 23.18 14.31
N GLU A 90 -28.49 24.05 14.77
CA GLU A 90 -28.28 25.50 14.69
C GLU A 90 -27.03 25.95 15.47
N ALA A 91 -26.82 25.40 16.67
CA ALA A 91 -25.63 25.71 17.45
C ALA A 91 -24.34 25.28 16.74
N ILE A 92 -24.30 24.08 16.16
CA ILE A 92 -23.16 23.61 15.36
C ILE A 92 -22.92 24.50 14.14
N LEU A 93 -23.96 24.85 13.40
CA LEU A 93 -23.84 25.71 12.23
C LEU A 93 -23.35 27.12 12.60
N ALA A 94 -23.78 27.65 13.75
CA ALA A 94 -23.26 28.92 14.28
C ALA A 94 -21.77 28.81 14.63
N ARG A 95 -21.33 27.67 15.18
CA ARG A 95 -19.90 27.42 15.43
C ARG A 95 -19.09 27.37 14.15
N ILE A 96 -19.59 26.75 13.07
CA ILE A 96 -18.91 26.79 11.76
C ILE A 96 -18.68 28.23 11.29
N GLU A 97 -19.66 29.13 11.44
CA GLU A 97 -19.50 30.53 11.01
C GLU A 97 -18.52 31.34 11.86
N LYS A 98 -18.47 31.01 13.16
CA LYS A 98 -17.67 31.71 14.16
C LYS A 98 -16.24 31.20 14.21
N ASP A 99 -16.06 29.88 14.25
CA ASP A 99 -14.82 29.22 14.66
C ASP A 99 -13.94 28.85 13.45
N PHE A 100 -14.49 28.71 12.24
CA PHE A 100 -13.68 28.39 11.06
C PHE A 100 -12.94 29.61 10.54
N ASP A 101 -11.73 29.38 10.04
CA ASP A 101 -10.97 30.40 9.33
C ASP A 101 -11.79 31.01 8.16
N PRO A 102 -11.70 32.33 7.91
CA PRO A 102 -12.42 32.99 6.83
C PRO A 102 -12.28 32.34 5.45
N ALA A 103 -11.13 31.78 5.14
CA ALA A 103 -10.89 31.09 3.86
C ALA A 103 -11.60 29.73 3.79
N ILE A 104 -11.80 29.06 4.93
CA ILE A 104 -12.55 27.80 5.02
C ILE A 104 -14.06 28.07 4.91
N ARG A 105 -14.60 28.98 5.72
CA ARG A 105 -16.03 29.31 5.69
C ARG A 105 -16.46 29.92 4.36
N GLY A 106 -15.57 30.68 3.72
CA GLY A 106 -15.78 31.26 2.39
C GLY A 106 -15.70 30.23 1.25
N HIS A 107 -15.31 28.98 1.53
CA HIS A 107 -15.22 27.95 0.51
C HIS A 107 -16.60 27.66 -0.10
N ARG A 108 -16.67 27.48 -1.41
CA ARG A 108 -17.93 27.29 -2.17
C ARG A 108 -18.81 26.12 -1.72
N LEU A 109 -18.26 25.21 -0.91
CA LEU A 109 -18.94 24.04 -0.36
C LEU A 109 -19.38 24.22 1.08
N LEU A 110 -19.03 25.33 1.73
CA LEU A 110 -19.51 25.69 3.06
C LEU A 110 -20.28 27.02 3.03
N LYS A 111 -20.53 27.56 1.83
CA LYS A 111 -21.17 28.85 1.64
C LYS A 111 -22.62 28.83 2.09
N GLU A 112 -23.37 27.82 1.67
CA GLU A 112 -24.79 27.69 1.95
C GLU A 112 -25.05 26.77 3.14
N ARG A 113 -26.11 27.07 3.90
CA ARG A 113 -26.56 26.28 5.05
C ARG A 113 -26.64 24.78 4.75
N ASN A 114 -27.33 24.40 3.66
CA ASN A 114 -27.50 22.99 3.29
C ASN A 114 -26.17 22.29 2.96
N GLN A 115 -25.16 23.03 2.50
CA GLN A 115 -23.85 22.46 2.23
C GLN A 115 -23.09 22.19 3.52
N ARG A 116 -23.21 23.06 4.53
CA ARG A 116 -22.65 22.85 5.87
C ARG A 116 -23.28 21.63 6.56
N ILE A 117 -24.58 21.43 6.40
CA ILE A 117 -25.26 20.22 6.90
C ILE A 117 -24.69 18.97 6.21
N ARG A 118 -24.58 18.97 4.88
CA ARG A 118 -23.97 17.85 4.13
C ARG A 118 -22.51 17.60 4.51
N PHE A 119 -21.76 18.66 4.80
CA PHE A 119 -20.40 18.56 5.30
C PHE A 119 -20.34 17.80 6.63
N LEU A 120 -21.20 18.18 7.60
CA LEU A 120 -21.29 17.51 8.89
C LEU A 120 -21.67 16.04 8.72
N ASP A 121 -22.70 15.74 7.92
CA ASP A 121 -23.12 14.37 7.65
C ASP A 121 -22.00 13.54 6.99
N TYR A 122 -21.23 14.16 6.08
CA TYR A 122 -20.10 13.52 5.41
C TYR A 122 -18.92 13.26 6.34
N MET A 123 -18.64 14.17 7.29
CA MET A 123 -17.48 14.09 8.20
C MET A 123 -17.77 13.34 9.50
N ARG A 124 -19.04 13.22 9.92
CA ARG A 124 -19.45 12.54 11.16
C ARG A 124 -18.89 11.11 11.28
N PRO A 125 -18.83 10.27 10.23
CA PRO A 125 -18.21 8.94 10.33
C PRO A 125 -16.71 8.96 10.69
N PHE A 126 -16.00 10.07 10.45
CA PHE A 126 -14.55 10.20 10.66
C PHE A 126 -14.21 10.73 12.04
N PHE A 127 -15.00 11.70 12.52
CA PHE A 127 -14.76 12.37 13.80
C PHE A 127 -15.71 11.88 14.90
N GLY A 128 -16.67 11.01 14.56
CA GLY A 128 -17.67 10.45 15.48
C GLY A 128 -18.81 11.39 15.85
N SER A 129 -18.61 12.71 15.75
CA SER A 129 -19.63 13.72 16.05
C SER A 129 -19.45 15.03 15.26
N ASP A 130 -20.51 15.82 15.24
CA ASP A 130 -20.50 17.16 14.63
C ASP A 130 -19.59 18.12 15.41
N ASP A 131 -19.58 18.03 16.74
CA ASP A 131 -18.69 18.82 17.60
C ASP A 131 -17.22 18.54 17.30
N ALA A 132 -16.83 17.26 17.25
CA ALA A 132 -15.46 16.87 16.91
C ALA A 132 -15.08 17.26 15.48
N THR A 133 -16.04 17.24 14.55
CA THR A 133 -15.83 17.74 13.18
C THR A 133 -15.53 19.24 13.20
N VAL A 134 -16.34 20.03 13.90
CA VAL A 134 -16.13 21.48 14.00
C VAL A 134 -14.82 21.79 14.71
N ASP A 135 -14.51 21.10 15.81
CA ASP A 135 -13.26 21.28 16.56
C ASP A 135 -12.01 21.03 15.69
N HIS A 136 -12.05 20.01 14.83
CA HIS A 136 -10.96 19.70 13.91
C HIS A 136 -10.78 20.82 12.88
N PHE A 137 -11.86 21.24 12.21
CA PHE A 137 -11.78 22.21 11.13
C PHE A 137 -11.56 23.65 11.62
N ALA A 138 -11.96 23.98 12.84
CA ALA A 138 -11.63 25.26 13.50
C ALA A 138 -10.12 25.41 13.75
N ARG A 139 -9.37 24.30 13.82
CA ARG A 139 -7.91 24.28 13.96
C ARG A 139 -7.16 24.28 12.64
N ILE A 140 -7.87 24.34 11.49
CA ILE A 140 -7.23 24.50 10.19
C ILE A 140 -7.02 25.99 9.92
N THR A 141 -5.76 26.40 9.82
CA THR A 141 -5.34 27.79 9.68
C THR A 141 -4.30 27.93 8.57
N PRO A 142 -4.03 29.15 8.07
CA PRO A 142 -2.89 29.39 7.19
C PRO A 142 -1.58 28.89 7.82
N ALA A 143 -0.83 28.09 7.07
CA ALA A 143 0.46 27.57 7.51
C ALA A 143 1.59 28.54 7.11
N ALA A 144 2.47 28.88 8.05
CA ALA A 144 3.60 29.77 7.81
C ALA A 144 4.78 29.04 7.13
N ILE A 145 4.55 28.54 5.91
CA ILE A 145 5.53 27.83 5.09
C ILE A 145 5.97 28.77 3.94
N PRO A 146 7.26 28.82 3.59
CA PRO A 146 7.73 29.65 2.48
C PRO A 146 6.93 29.44 1.18
N GLY A 147 6.48 30.54 0.58
CA GLY A 147 5.78 30.56 -0.71
C GLY A 147 4.33 30.08 -0.68
N SER A 148 3.80 29.65 0.47
CA SER A 148 2.50 28.99 0.55
C SER A 148 1.41 29.86 1.18
N THR A 149 0.19 29.73 0.65
CA THR A 149 -1.06 30.22 1.29
C THR A 149 -1.93 29.06 1.76
N THR A 150 -1.35 27.86 1.85
CA THR A 150 -2.05 26.65 2.25
C THR A 150 -2.66 26.78 3.64
N LEU A 151 -3.89 26.28 3.78
CA LEU A 151 -4.52 26.01 5.07
C LEU A 151 -4.16 24.59 5.52
N LEU A 152 -3.72 24.39 6.77
CA LEU A 152 -3.41 23.09 7.35
C LEU A 152 -3.92 23.03 8.78
N HIS A 153 -4.21 21.83 9.27
CA HIS A 153 -4.51 21.63 10.67
C HIS A 153 -3.31 22.04 11.54
N GLU A 154 -3.56 22.64 12.71
CA GLU A 154 -2.52 23.16 13.61
C GLU A 154 -1.40 22.13 13.87
N ALA A 155 -1.75 20.85 14.04
CA ALA A 155 -0.78 19.78 14.30
C ALA A 155 0.23 19.60 13.17
N VAL A 156 -0.21 19.78 11.92
CA VAL A 156 0.67 19.79 10.74
C VAL A 156 1.50 21.06 10.73
N THR A 157 0.87 22.21 10.93
CA THR A 157 1.56 23.51 10.94
C THR A 157 2.66 23.56 11.99
N THR A 158 2.41 23.11 13.23
CA THR A 158 3.39 23.05 14.31
C THR A 158 4.61 22.21 13.92
N ARG A 159 4.41 21.03 13.33
CA ARG A 159 5.51 20.15 12.92
C ARG A 159 6.27 20.73 11.73
N LEU A 160 5.59 21.36 10.77
CA LEU A 160 6.24 22.03 9.65
C LEU A 160 7.08 23.24 10.09
N LEU A 161 6.67 23.96 11.14
CA LEU A 161 7.49 25.00 11.75
C LEU A 161 8.76 24.43 12.39
N SER A 162 8.70 23.24 12.98
CA SER A 162 9.89 22.54 13.47
C SER A 162 10.82 22.13 12.32
N VAL A 163 10.27 21.58 11.23
CA VAL A 163 11.03 21.28 10.00
C VAL A 163 11.68 22.56 9.44
N ALA A 164 10.95 23.67 9.40
CA ALA A 164 11.45 24.96 8.95
C ALA A 164 12.60 25.46 9.84
N GLY A 165 12.47 25.29 11.16
CA GLY A 165 13.52 25.62 12.13
C GLY A 165 14.78 24.79 11.95
N GLU A 166 14.64 23.48 11.67
CA GLU A 166 15.77 22.58 11.41
C GLU A 166 16.49 22.89 10.08
N LEU A 167 15.73 23.15 9.02
CA LEU A 167 16.29 23.36 7.68
C LEU A 167 16.74 24.81 7.45
N GLY A 168 16.16 25.77 8.15
CA GLY A 168 16.33 27.20 7.92
C GLY A 168 15.94 27.59 6.49
N GLY A 169 16.81 28.35 5.81
CA GLY A 169 16.59 28.78 4.42
C GLY A 169 16.60 27.66 3.37
N ARG A 170 16.81 26.40 3.79
CA ARG A 170 16.78 25.22 2.90
C ARG A 170 15.39 24.57 2.80
N MET A 171 14.38 25.08 3.51
CA MET A 171 13.02 24.57 3.38
C MET A 171 12.47 24.88 1.98
N PRO A 172 11.98 23.88 1.22
CA PRO A 172 11.42 24.11 -0.11
C PRO A 172 10.17 24.97 -0.02
N THR A 173 9.95 25.80 -1.04
CA THR A 173 8.67 26.50 -1.19
C THR A 173 7.55 25.51 -1.50
N SER A 174 6.37 25.68 -0.91
CA SER A 174 5.18 24.93 -1.32
C SER A 174 4.32 25.78 -2.24
N ASP A 175 3.79 25.19 -3.31
CA ASP A 175 2.87 25.82 -4.26
C ASP A 175 1.45 26.06 -3.72
N GLY A 176 1.22 25.86 -2.42
CA GLY A 176 -0.11 26.05 -1.85
C GLY A 176 -1.01 24.80 -1.88
N ASN A 177 -0.44 23.61 -2.08
CA ASN A 177 -1.21 22.36 -2.21
C ASN A 177 -1.32 21.58 -0.89
N GLY A 178 -1.94 22.14 0.14
CA GLY A 178 -2.37 21.35 1.32
C GLY A 178 -3.87 21.17 1.36
N TRP A 179 -4.57 21.79 2.31
CA TRP A 179 -6.02 21.61 2.41
C TRP A 179 -6.75 22.13 1.17
N ALA A 180 -7.54 21.25 0.55
CA ALA A 180 -8.38 21.61 -0.58
C ALA A 180 -9.63 20.73 -0.61
N PHE A 181 -10.82 21.35 -0.52
CA PHE A 181 -12.03 20.66 -0.94
C PHE A 181 -12.18 20.70 -2.47
N ARG A 182 -11.60 19.71 -3.14
CA ARG A 182 -11.59 19.66 -4.61
C ARG A 182 -12.95 19.29 -5.23
N ALA A 183 -13.82 18.60 -4.49
CA ALA A 183 -15.14 18.14 -4.93
C ALA A 183 -16.22 18.41 -3.86
N GLY A 184 -17.50 18.46 -4.28
CA GLY A 184 -18.63 18.61 -3.35
C GLY A 184 -18.71 17.48 -2.31
N PHE A 185 -19.39 17.75 -1.19
CA PHE A 185 -19.75 16.73 -0.19
C PHE A 185 -20.79 15.79 -0.78
N ASP A 186 -20.33 14.80 -1.54
CA ASP A 186 -21.15 13.71 -2.04
C ASP A 186 -20.85 12.48 -1.19
N THR A 187 -21.88 11.98 -0.51
CA THR A 187 -21.89 10.75 0.28
C THR A 187 -21.50 9.50 -0.54
N GLY A 188 -21.47 9.60 -1.88
CA GLY A 188 -20.98 8.56 -2.77
C GLY A 188 -19.49 8.64 -3.14
N SER A 189 -18.78 9.73 -2.79
CA SER A 189 -17.36 9.87 -3.14
C SER A 189 -16.47 9.11 -2.16
N GLN A 190 -15.95 7.96 -2.59
CA GLN A 190 -15.10 7.03 -1.80
C GLN A 190 -13.72 7.58 -1.39
N ASP A 191 -13.46 8.87 -1.56
CA ASP A 191 -12.14 9.49 -1.33
C ASP A 191 -12.02 10.12 0.06
N VAL A 192 -12.70 9.52 1.05
CA VAL A 192 -12.73 10.09 2.40
C VAL A 192 -11.44 9.85 3.20
N TYR A 193 -10.54 9.03 2.67
CA TYR A 193 -9.19 8.84 3.19
C TYR A 193 -8.17 9.85 2.62
N ASP A 194 -8.62 10.80 1.79
CA ASP A 194 -7.78 11.89 1.30
C ASP A 194 -7.46 12.87 2.45
N LEU A 195 -6.28 12.73 3.04
CA LEU A 195 -5.83 13.54 4.17
C LEU A 195 -5.66 15.04 3.82
N HIS A 196 -5.63 15.41 2.54
CA HIS A 196 -5.75 16.83 2.15
C HIS A 196 -7.09 17.41 2.56
N ARG A 197 -8.20 16.65 2.49
CA ARG A 197 -9.55 17.17 2.80
C ARG A 197 -9.73 17.56 4.27
N ILE A 198 -8.92 16.99 5.16
CA ILE A 198 -8.92 17.28 6.59
C ILE A 198 -7.69 18.06 7.03
N GLY A 199 -6.87 18.56 6.10
CA GLY A 199 -5.73 19.44 6.40
C GLY A 199 -4.57 18.72 7.08
N MET A 200 -4.50 17.39 6.91
CA MET A 200 -3.48 16.51 7.48
C MET A 200 -2.39 16.12 6.47
N ALA A 201 -2.47 16.61 5.22
CA ALA A 201 -1.48 16.37 4.18
C ALA A 201 -1.11 17.64 3.42
N ILE A 202 0.10 17.63 2.86
CA ILE A 202 0.67 18.70 2.04
C ILE A 202 1.47 18.11 0.89
N ASP A 203 1.28 18.70 -0.27
CA ASP A 203 2.08 18.48 -1.47
C ASP A 203 3.02 19.67 -1.68
N TYR A 204 4.29 19.40 -1.93
CA TYR A 204 5.29 20.41 -2.29
C TYR A 204 5.62 20.33 -3.79
N ASN A 205 5.83 21.47 -4.46
CA ASN A 205 6.01 21.59 -5.92
C ASN A 205 5.15 20.64 -6.78
N ALA A 206 3.86 20.50 -6.45
CA ALA A 206 2.97 19.54 -7.09
C ALA A 206 2.86 19.72 -8.61
N ALA A 207 3.03 20.96 -9.09
CA ALA A 207 2.96 21.28 -10.50
C ALA A 207 4.24 20.90 -11.28
N GLU A 208 5.34 20.63 -10.57
CA GLU A 208 6.67 20.42 -11.14
C GLU A 208 7.17 18.98 -10.95
N MET A 209 6.71 18.29 -9.89
CA MET A 209 7.14 16.94 -9.56
C MET A 209 6.34 15.89 -10.34
N PRO A 210 7.00 14.92 -11.00
CA PRO A 210 6.25 13.90 -11.73
C PRO A 210 5.68 12.81 -10.82
N HIS A 211 4.38 12.54 -10.93
CA HIS A 211 3.70 11.39 -10.33
C HIS A 211 3.82 10.22 -11.30
N LEU A 212 4.75 9.31 -10.99
CA LEU A 212 4.96 8.13 -11.83
C LEU A 212 3.86 7.10 -11.61
N GLY A 213 3.56 6.37 -12.68
CA GLY A 213 2.71 5.20 -12.60
C GLY A 213 1.23 5.47 -12.28
N LYS A 214 0.73 6.71 -12.23
CA LYS A 214 -0.71 6.98 -12.03
C LYS A 214 -1.19 8.21 -12.79
N ARG A 215 -2.16 8.01 -13.69
CA ARG A 215 -3.02 9.08 -14.25
C ARG A 215 -4.45 8.76 -13.85
N ARG A 216 -5.00 9.53 -12.90
CA ARG A 216 -6.34 9.28 -12.33
C ARG A 216 -6.43 7.86 -11.72
N LYS A 217 -7.30 6.99 -12.24
CA LYS A 217 -7.48 5.59 -11.79
C LYS A 217 -6.65 4.56 -12.57
N LYS A 218 -5.86 4.99 -13.58
CA LYS A 218 -5.07 4.09 -14.43
C LYS A 218 -3.61 4.16 -14.02
N VAL A 219 -3.05 3.00 -13.69
CA VAL A 219 -1.62 2.82 -13.46
C VAL A 219 -0.99 2.41 -14.78
N ASP A 220 -0.05 3.20 -15.30
CA ASP A 220 0.80 2.78 -16.41
C ASP A 220 2.16 2.33 -15.85
N PRO A 221 2.40 1.01 -15.72
CA PRO A 221 3.62 0.49 -15.13
C PRO A 221 4.83 0.66 -16.05
N ARG A 222 4.65 0.99 -17.34
CA ARG A 222 5.74 1.00 -18.32
C ARG A 222 6.87 1.96 -17.92
N GLN A 223 6.54 3.12 -17.35
CA GLN A 223 7.54 4.09 -16.89
C GLN A 223 8.34 3.55 -15.70
N LEU A 224 7.66 2.95 -14.73
CA LEU A 224 8.29 2.37 -13.54
C LEU A 224 9.19 1.19 -13.91
N ASP A 225 8.71 0.31 -14.80
CA ASP A 225 9.48 -0.82 -15.30
C ASP A 225 10.71 -0.34 -16.11
N LEU A 226 10.55 0.67 -16.98
CA LEU A 226 11.69 1.24 -17.72
C LEU A 226 12.72 1.88 -16.79
N ILE A 227 12.30 2.68 -15.82
CA ILE A 227 13.21 3.25 -14.80
C ILE A 227 13.95 2.13 -14.09
N SER A 228 13.26 1.06 -13.68
CA SER A 228 13.88 -0.07 -13.01
C SER A 228 14.89 -0.82 -13.88
N ILE A 229 14.62 -0.95 -15.18
CA ILE A 229 15.53 -1.60 -16.14
C ILE A 229 16.78 -0.74 -16.36
N VAL A 230 16.59 0.55 -16.60
CA VAL A 230 17.67 1.49 -16.96
C VAL A 230 18.58 1.79 -15.77
N THR A 231 17.99 1.95 -14.58
CA THR A 231 18.73 2.38 -13.38
C THR A 231 19.11 1.22 -12.46
N GLY A 232 18.55 0.02 -12.69
CA GLY A 232 18.68 -1.13 -11.80
C GLY A 232 17.90 -0.99 -10.48
N ARG A 233 17.09 0.07 -10.32
CA ARG A 233 16.38 0.37 -9.06
C ARG A 233 14.93 0.80 -9.32
N ALA A 234 14.02 0.32 -8.48
CA ALA A 234 12.63 0.78 -8.51
C ALA A 234 12.55 2.28 -8.17
N ALA A 235 11.63 3.00 -8.81
CA ALA A 235 11.43 4.42 -8.55
C ALA A 235 10.77 4.72 -7.19
N THR A 236 10.77 3.79 -6.23
CA THR A 236 10.10 3.91 -4.93
C THR A 236 11.07 3.75 -3.77
N MET A 237 10.70 4.26 -2.59
CA MET A 237 11.43 3.99 -1.34
C MET A 237 11.03 2.63 -0.78
N ASN A 238 11.94 1.98 -0.08
CA ASN A 238 11.69 0.80 0.74
C ASN A 238 12.27 1.03 2.13
N LEU A 239 11.40 1.39 3.08
CA LEU A 239 11.83 1.72 4.45
C LEU A 239 12.07 0.48 5.34
N GLY A 240 11.89 -0.74 4.82
CA GLY A 240 12.18 -1.97 5.56
C GLY A 240 11.31 -2.21 6.81
N VAL A 241 10.25 -1.41 7.00
CA VAL A 241 9.32 -1.51 8.14
C VAL A 241 7.89 -1.70 7.66
N SER A 242 7.09 -2.47 8.42
CA SER A 242 5.66 -2.60 8.12
C SER A 242 4.95 -1.27 8.32
N GLU A 243 3.92 -1.00 7.53
CA GLU A 243 3.05 0.20 7.64
C GLU A 243 2.56 0.49 9.06
N ALA A 244 2.12 -0.55 9.79
CA ALA A 244 1.63 -0.37 11.16
C ALA A 244 2.74 0.10 12.12
N LYS A 245 3.95 -0.48 11.99
CA LYS A 245 5.14 -0.08 12.77
C LYS A 245 5.59 1.32 12.36
N LEU A 246 5.62 1.63 11.05
CA LEU A 246 5.99 2.94 10.55
C LEU A 246 5.07 4.03 11.10
N ALA A 247 3.75 3.85 11.02
CA ALA A 247 2.77 4.80 11.55
C ALA A 247 2.95 5.03 13.07
N THR A 248 3.29 3.98 13.82
CA THR A 248 3.56 4.08 15.26
C THR A 248 4.84 4.88 15.52
N LEU A 249 5.94 4.54 14.82
CA LEU A 249 7.22 5.25 14.95
C LEU A 249 7.09 6.73 14.55
N LEU A 250 6.43 7.03 13.43
CA LEU A 250 6.22 8.41 12.96
C LEU A 250 5.39 9.22 13.97
N LYS A 251 4.37 8.60 14.59
CA LYS A 251 3.61 9.26 15.65
C LYS A 251 4.51 9.62 16.83
N GLU A 252 5.25 8.65 17.36
CA GLU A 252 6.16 8.83 18.50
C GLU A 252 7.26 9.86 18.22
N MET A 253 7.89 9.78 17.05
CA MET A 253 8.93 10.72 16.62
C MET A 253 8.37 12.14 16.48
N GLY A 254 7.20 12.27 15.86
CA GLY A 254 6.55 13.57 15.72
C GLY A 254 6.18 14.21 17.06
N GLU A 255 5.61 13.46 18.00
CA GLU A 255 5.32 13.92 19.37
C GLU A 255 6.60 14.31 20.11
N ALA A 256 7.65 13.50 20.01
CA ALA A 256 8.95 13.79 20.62
C ALA A 256 9.59 15.07 20.05
N SER A 257 9.47 15.30 18.74
CA SER A 257 10.11 16.41 18.05
C SER A 257 9.57 17.79 18.43
N ILE A 258 8.31 17.86 18.87
CA ILE A 258 7.67 19.11 19.30
C ILE A 258 7.60 19.23 20.83
N SER A 259 8.03 18.20 21.57
CA SER A 259 7.99 18.22 23.03
C SER A 259 9.01 19.19 23.62
N SER A 260 8.65 19.88 24.70
CA SER A 260 9.57 20.66 25.53
C SER A 260 10.30 19.80 26.57
N ASP A 261 9.81 18.59 26.84
CA ASP A 261 10.43 17.66 27.79
C ASP A 261 11.67 16.98 27.19
N PRO A 262 12.87 17.19 27.76
CA PRO A 262 14.10 16.53 27.29
C PRO A 262 14.00 15.01 27.29
N ALA A 263 13.28 14.40 28.23
CA ALA A 263 13.12 12.94 28.28
C ALA A 263 12.28 12.44 27.09
N ALA A 264 11.18 13.13 26.76
CA ALA A 264 10.40 12.82 25.57
C ALA A 264 11.22 12.96 24.26
N ARG A 265 12.13 13.95 24.17
CA ARG A 265 13.01 14.12 23.00
C ARG A 265 13.98 12.96 22.80
N GLN A 266 14.35 12.23 23.85
CA GLN A 266 15.18 11.02 23.73
C GLN A 266 14.51 9.92 22.89
N ASN A 267 13.20 9.98 22.66
CA ASN A 267 12.52 9.07 21.74
C ASN A 267 13.04 9.18 20.30
N LEU A 268 13.59 10.34 19.88
CA LEU A 268 14.24 10.50 18.57
C LEU A 268 15.58 9.76 18.49
N GLU A 269 16.22 9.51 19.63
CA GLU A 269 17.51 8.83 19.75
C GLU A 269 17.36 7.31 19.96
N LYS A 270 16.14 6.79 20.03
CA LYS A 270 15.90 5.35 20.11
C LYS A 270 16.49 4.64 18.88
N PRO A 271 17.06 3.43 19.05
CA PRO A 271 17.66 2.69 17.94
C PRO A 271 16.74 2.54 16.72
N GLU A 272 15.44 2.35 16.93
CA GLU A 272 14.47 2.22 15.83
C GLU A 272 14.22 3.53 15.07
N ALA A 273 14.21 4.67 15.77
CA ALA A 273 14.04 5.98 15.15
C ALA A 273 15.29 6.36 14.34
N VAL A 274 16.48 6.16 14.93
CA VAL A 274 17.77 6.37 14.26
C VAL A 274 17.90 5.46 13.04
N ALA A 275 17.55 4.18 13.16
CA ALA A 275 17.58 3.24 12.04
C ALA A 275 16.59 3.61 10.93
N LEU A 276 15.39 4.09 11.28
CA LEU A 276 14.41 4.57 10.30
C LEU A 276 14.95 5.79 9.54
N LEU A 277 15.49 6.80 10.24
CA LEU A 277 16.04 8.00 9.62
C LEU A 277 17.25 7.69 8.72
N ALA A 278 18.14 6.80 9.16
CA ALA A 278 19.24 6.32 8.33
C ALA A 278 18.73 5.62 7.05
N THR A 279 17.67 4.81 7.16
CA THR A 279 17.04 4.15 6.01
C THR A 279 16.39 5.16 5.07
N VAL A 280 15.66 6.15 5.61
CA VAL A 280 15.04 7.23 4.82
C VAL A 280 16.08 8.01 4.04
N ARG A 281 17.19 8.40 4.69
CA ARG A 281 18.30 9.08 4.02
C ARG A 281 18.87 8.23 2.90
N ALA A 282 19.23 6.97 3.18
CA ALA A 282 19.81 6.07 2.18
C ALA A 282 18.88 5.84 0.97
N GLU A 283 17.58 5.69 1.22
CA GLU A 283 16.57 5.48 0.17
C GLU A 283 16.31 6.77 -0.64
N ALA A 284 16.32 7.94 0.01
CA ALA A 284 16.20 9.23 -0.66
C ALA A 284 17.40 9.49 -1.57
N GLU A 285 18.63 9.26 -1.09
CA GLU A 285 19.84 9.38 -1.89
C GLU A 285 19.84 8.38 -3.05
N ALA A 286 19.37 7.15 -2.81
CA ALA A 286 19.30 6.14 -3.85
C ALA A 286 18.27 6.48 -4.93
N LEU A 287 17.15 7.14 -4.57
CA LEU A 287 16.20 7.68 -5.55
C LEU A 287 16.77 8.87 -6.32
N GLU A 288 17.49 9.78 -5.67
CA GLU A 288 18.18 10.88 -6.35
C GLU A 288 19.20 10.34 -7.37
N ARG A 289 20.01 9.37 -6.97
CA ARG A 289 20.95 8.69 -7.87
C ARG A 289 20.24 8.02 -9.04
N ALA A 290 19.16 7.27 -8.78
CA ALA A 290 18.41 6.62 -9.85
C ALA A 290 17.79 7.63 -10.83
N SER A 291 17.26 8.75 -10.34
CA SER A 291 16.75 9.85 -11.16
C SER A 291 17.83 10.45 -12.04
N ALA A 292 19.00 10.77 -11.47
CA ALA A 292 20.14 11.28 -12.23
C ALA A 292 20.67 10.26 -13.26
N THR A 293 20.76 8.97 -12.89
CA THR A 293 21.14 7.89 -13.81
C THR A 293 20.16 7.80 -14.98
N PHE A 294 18.85 7.92 -14.73
CA PHE A 294 17.85 7.91 -15.78
C PHE A 294 18.00 9.11 -16.72
N GLN A 295 18.20 10.33 -16.21
CA GLN A 295 18.44 11.52 -17.03
C GLN A 295 19.67 11.37 -17.93
N ALA A 296 20.76 10.82 -17.38
CA ALA A 296 22.02 10.63 -18.11
C ALA A 296 22.03 9.41 -19.04
N SER A 297 21.03 8.52 -18.95
CA SER A 297 21.06 7.19 -19.59
C SER A 297 21.09 7.19 -21.13
N LEU A 298 20.71 8.31 -21.76
CA LEU A 298 20.77 8.49 -23.22
C LEU A 298 21.98 9.32 -23.68
N GLY A 299 22.80 9.85 -22.77
CA GLY A 299 23.89 10.79 -23.10
C GLY A 299 23.38 11.96 -23.95
N ASP A 300 24.11 12.31 -25.02
CA ASP A 300 23.74 13.39 -25.95
C ASP A 300 22.39 13.16 -26.65
N LYS A 301 21.97 11.89 -26.80
CA LYS A 301 20.67 11.54 -27.39
C LYS A 301 19.50 11.96 -26.50
N GLY A 302 19.72 12.16 -25.20
CA GLY A 302 18.73 12.71 -24.30
C GLY A 302 18.33 14.13 -24.68
N ALA A 303 19.31 15.00 -24.94
CA ALA A 303 19.06 16.38 -25.38
C ALA A 303 18.39 16.42 -26.77
N GLU A 304 18.80 15.53 -27.69
CA GLU A 304 18.15 15.37 -28.99
C GLU A 304 16.70 14.93 -28.85
N LEU A 305 16.38 14.03 -27.92
CA LEU A 305 15.00 13.57 -27.65
C LEU A 305 14.13 14.71 -27.10
N VAL A 306 14.64 15.51 -26.17
CA VAL A 306 13.93 16.68 -25.62
C VAL A 306 13.69 17.73 -26.71
N LYS A 307 14.66 17.93 -27.61
CA LYS A 307 14.47 18.81 -28.77
C LYS A 307 13.41 18.24 -29.73
N LEU A 308 13.49 16.95 -30.06
CA LEU A 308 12.54 16.27 -30.95
C LEU A 308 11.11 16.37 -30.41
N GLN A 309 10.91 16.29 -29.10
CA GLN A 309 9.60 16.50 -28.47
C GLN A 309 9.04 17.89 -28.82
N LYS A 310 9.86 18.95 -28.69
CA LYS A 310 9.43 20.32 -29.01
C LYS A 310 9.12 20.46 -30.49
N ASP A 311 9.97 19.94 -31.36
CA ASP A 311 9.79 19.98 -32.81
C ASP A 311 8.51 19.22 -33.22
N TYR A 312 8.24 18.07 -32.60
CA TYR A 312 7.04 17.24 -32.85
C TYR A 312 5.75 18.00 -32.56
N PHE A 313 5.67 18.72 -31.43
CA PHE A 313 4.47 19.50 -31.10
C PHE A 313 4.39 20.85 -31.80
N ALA A 314 5.52 21.41 -32.28
CA ALA A 314 5.53 22.60 -33.12
C ALA A 314 5.04 22.30 -34.55
N ALA A 315 5.18 21.07 -35.03
CA ALA A 315 4.67 20.64 -36.33
C ALA A 315 3.13 20.53 -36.31
N SER A 316 2.45 21.21 -37.23
CA SER A 316 1.00 21.10 -37.43
C SER A 316 0.61 20.01 -38.43
N ASP A 317 1.50 19.65 -39.36
CA ASP A 317 1.28 18.61 -40.37
C ASP A 317 1.48 17.20 -39.78
N PRO A 318 0.46 16.31 -39.82
CA PRO A 318 0.58 14.92 -39.39
C PRO A 318 1.70 14.13 -40.06
N LYS A 319 2.01 14.42 -41.34
CA LYS A 319 3.10 13.74 -42.06
C LYS A 319 4.46 14.12 -41.47
N VAL A 320 4.67 15.41 -41.18
CA VAL A 320 5.89 15.89 -40.51
C VAL A 320 6.00 15.30 -39.10
N ARG A 321 4.89 15.21 -38.35
CA ARG A 321 4.88 14.52 -37.04
C ARG A 321 5.30 13.05 -37.16
N ALA A 322 4.81 12.33 -38.17
CA ALA A 322 5.19 10.94 -38.40
C ALA A 322 6.69 10.81 -38.75
N GLU A 323 7.22 11.69 -39.60
CA GLU A 323 8.65 11.73 -39.94
C GLU A 323 9.55 12.06 -38.75
N LEU A 324 9.10 12.96 -37.86
CA LEU A 324 9.80 13.27 -36.61
C LEU A 324 9.77 12.08 -35.66
N PHE A 325 8.61 11.44 -35.47
CA PHE A 325 8.50 10.26 -34.59
C PHE A 325 9.33 9.07 -35.08
N ALA A 326 9.47 8.90 -36.40
CA ALA A 326 10.33 7.87 -36.98
C ALA A 326 11.82 7.97 -36.55
N LYS A 327 12.26 9.11 -36.01
CA LYS A 327 13.60 9.30 -35.45
C LYS A 327 13.75 8.76 -34.02
N VAL A 328 12.64 8.60 -33.29
CA VAL A 328 12.65 8.16 -31.88
C VAL A 328 13.39 6.83 -31.67
N PRO A 329 13.17 5.75 -32.46
CA PRO A 329 13.86 4.48 -32.25
C PRO A 329 15.39 4.60 -32.22
N GLY A 330 15.97 5.50 -33.01
CA GLY A 330 17.41 5.77 -33.00
C GLY A 330 17.89 6.50 -31.74
N LEU A 331 17.07 7.40 -31.19
CA LEU A 331 17.39 8.15 -29.97
C LEU A 331 17.28 7.30 -28.70
N VAL A 332 16.37 6.33 -28.67
CA VAL A 332 16.12 5.46 -27.50
C VAL A 332 16.74 4.07 -27.64
N ALA A 333 17.64 3.87 -28.60
CA ALA A 333 18.24 2.56 -28.90
C ALA A 333 18.91 1.92 -27.68
N THR A 334 19.60 2.70 -26.84
CA THR A 334 20.22 2.24 -25.59
C THR A 334 19.18 1.64 -24.64
N TRP A 335 18.05 2.32 -24.44
CA TRP A 335 16.95 1.78 -23.62
C TRP A 335 16.35 0.53 -24.22
N LYS A 336 16.14 0.50 -25.54
CA LYS A 336 15.61 -0.68 -26.23
C LYS A 336 16.49 -1.90 -26.00
N THR A 337 17.81 -1.77 -26.14
CA THR A 337 18.77 -2.85 -25.88
C THR A 337 18.68 -3.37 -24.45
N GLN A 338 18.58 -2.48 -23.46
CA GLN A 338 18.42 -2.88 -22.05
C GLN A 338 17.09 -3.59 -21.79
N VAL A 339 16.00 -3.13 -22.42
CA VAL A 339 14.67 -3.75 -22.35
C VAL A 339 14.68 -5.13 -23.00
N ASP A 340 15.31 -5.29 -24.16
CA ASP A 340 15.45 -6.59 -24.83
C ASP A 340 16.25 -7.58 -23.96
N ALA A 341 17.40 -7.16 -23.41
CA ALA A 341 18.17 -7.99 -22.49
C ALA A 341 17.38 -8.39 -21.23
N ALA A 342 16.51 -7.50 -20.76
CA ALA A 342 15.58 -7.78 -19.67
C ALA A 342 14.54 -8.86 -20.05
N VAL A 343 13.98 -8.82 -21.27
CA VAL A 343 13.09 -9.87 -21.78
C VAL A 343 13.82 -11.21 -21.87
N ASP A 344 15.01 -11.23 -22.48
CA ASP A 344 15.80 -12.44 -22.66
C ASP A 344 16.17 -13.09 -21.32
N LYS A 345 16.51 -12.27 -20.31
CA LYS A 345 16.76 -12.76 -18.95
C LYS A 345 15.54 -13.43 -18.34
N MET A 346 14.33 -12.90 -18.53
CA MET A 346 13.13 -13.57 -18.01
C MET A 346 12.82 -14.85 -18.75
N ASP A 347 13.08 -14.90 -20.06
CA ASP A 347 12.90 -16.11 -20.85
C ASP A 347 13.85 -17.22 -20.39
N ALA A 348 15.10 -16.86 -20.10
CA ALA A 348 16.08 -17.76 -19.47
C ALA A 348 15.65 -18.20 -18.06
N ASP A 349 15.16 -17.29 -17.21
CA ASP A 349 14.69 -17.61 -15.85
C ASP A 349 13.46 -18.55 -15.88
N ILE A 350 12.55 -18.39 -16.85
CA ILE A 350 11.38 -19.26 -17.04
C ILE A 350 11.82 -20.64 -17.53
N ALA A 351 12.76 -20.68 -18.49
CA ALA A 351 13.31 -21.94 -18.99
C ALA A 351 14.08 -22.72 -17.92
N ALA A 352 14.81 -22.03 -17.03
CA ALA A 352 15.59 -22.63 -15.94
C ALA A 352 14.73 -23.44 -14.95
N VAL A 353 13.45 -23.10 -14.82
CA VAL A 353 12.48 -23.85 -13.99
C VAL A 353 11.64 -24.84 -14.82
N GLY A 354 12.07 -25.15 -16.04
CA GLY A 354 11.45 -26.15 -16.93
C GLY A 354 10.11 -25.74 -17.55
N ALA A 355 9.79 -24.43 -17.54
CA ALA A 355 8.59 -23.91 -18.17
C ALA A 355 8.90 -23.29 -19.54
N LYS A 356 7.92 -23.25 -20.45
CA LYS A 356 8.03 -22.52 -21.72
C LYS A 356 7.17 -21.26 -21.69
N VAL A 357 7.72 -20.16 -22.18
CA VAL A 357 7.12 -18.81 -22.09
C VAL A 357 5.78 -18.72 -22.82
N ASP A 358 5.65 -19.38 -23.97
CA ASP A 358 4.47 -19.45 -24.83
C ASP A 358 3.35 -20.34 -24.28
N GLU A 359 3.69 -21.30 -23.43
CA GLU A 359 2.72 -22.16 -22.72
C GLU A 359 2.16 -21.52 -21.44
N LEU A 360 2.73 -20.40 -20.99
CA LEU A 360 2.24 -19.66 -19.81
C LEU A 360 1.05 -18.76 -20.17
N PRO A 361 0.02 -18.69 -19.30
CA PRO A 361 -1.08 -17.76 -19.51
C PRO A 361 -0.60 -16.31 -19.49
N THR A 362 -1.42 -15.38 -19.98
CA THR A 362 -1.19 -13.93 -19.93
C THR A 362 -2.36 -13.21 -19.24
N GLY A 363 -2.19 -11.92 -18.95
CA GLY A 363 -3.27 -11.05 -18.45
C GLY A 363 -4.01 -11.59 -17.20
N ALA A 364 -5.35 -11.57 -17.25
CA ALA A 364 -6.19 -12.02 -16.13
C ALA A 364 -6.04 -13.51 -15.82
N ALA A 365 -5.82 -14.34 -16.85
CA ALA A 365 -5.61 -15.78 -16.67
C ALA A 365 -4.30 -16.06 -15.91
N LEU A 366 -3.24 -15.29 -16.19
CA LEU A 366 -1.98 -15.38 -15.45
C LEU A 366 -2.14 -15.01 -13.98
N THR A 367 -2.84 -13.91 -13.68
CA THR A 367 -3.08 -13.49 -12.29
C THR A 367 -3.90 -14.54 -11.52
N LYS A 368 -4.88 -15.16 -12.18
CA LYS A 368 -5.64 -16.27 -11.60
C LYS A 368 -4.75 -17.48 -11.33
N ALA A 369 -3.91 -17.87 -12.29
CA ALA A 369 -3.01 -19.01 -12.17
C ALA A 369 -1.98 -18.82 -11.04
N ASP A 370 -1.39 -17.63 -10.89
CA ASP A 370 -0.44 -17.33 -9.80
C ASP A 370 -1.11 -17.46 -8.43
N LYS A 371 -2.30 -16.85 -8.24
CA LYS A 371 -3.06 -16.94 -6.99
C LYS A 371 -3.47 -18.37 -6.64
N VAL A 372 -3.87 -19.17 -7.63
CA VAL A 372 -4.22 -20.59 -7.42
C VAL A 372 -2.97 -21.39 -7.03
N THR A 373 -1.85 -21.18 -7.73
CA THR A 373 -0.58 -21.85 -7.44
C THR A 373 -0.09 -21.50 -6.03
N GLU A 374 -0.16 -20.22 -5.64
CA GLU A 374 0.23 -19.73 -4.30
C GLU A 374 -0.60 -20.38 -3.18
N ARG A 375 -1.93 -20.39 -3.31
CA ARG A 375 -2.83 -21.01 -2.32
C ARG A 375 -2.56 -22.50 -2.19
N THR A 376 -2.36 -23.17 -3.32
CA THR A 376 -2.11 -24.61 -3.38
C THR A 376 -0.76 -24.96 -2.75
N ARG A 377 0.28 -24.20 -3.09
CA ARG A 377 1.61 -24.31 -2.46
C ARG A 377 1.53 -24.11 -0.95
N THR A 378 0.80 -23.09 -0.50
CA THR A 378 0.59 -22.83 0.94
C THR A 378 -0.10 -24.01 1.64
N ALA A 379 -1.11 -24.61 1.01
CA ALA A 379 -1.79 -25.79 1.56
C ALA A 379 -0.84 -27.00 1.64
N VAL A 380 -0.07 -27.27 0.58
CA VAL A 380 0.95 -28.33 0.54
C VAL A 380 1.99 -28.12 1.63
N THR A 381 2.58 -26.92 1.74
CA THR A 381 3.61 -26.62 2.75
C THR A 381 3.08 -26.75 4.18
N ARG A 382 1.85 -26.28 4.45
CA ARG A 382 1.22 -26.45 5.78
C ARG A 382 1.00 -27.92 6.13
N LEU A 383 0.52 -28.73 5.18
CA LEU A 383 0.34 -30.16 5.40
C LEU A 383 1.68 -30.86 5.62
N LEU A 384 2.69 -30.54 4.81
CA LEU A 384 4.04 -31.06 4.96
C LEU A 384 4.63 -30.74 6.34
N GLN A 385 4.58 -29.48 6.77
CA GLN A 385 5.03 -29.05 8.09
C GLN A 385 4.30 -29.78 9.23
N ARG A 386 2.99 -30.02 9.07
CA ARG A 386 2.21 -30.82 10.03
C ARG A 386 2.71 -32.26 10.07
N LEU A 387 2.90 -32.91 8.92
CA LEU A 387 3.34 -34.30 8.81
C LEU A 387 4.81 -34.52 9.20
N LYS A 388 5.66 -33.48 9.19
CA LYS A 388 7.03 -33.56 9.73
C LYS A 388 7.09 -33.58 11.27
N ARG A 389 5.98 -33.32 11.97
CA ARG A 389 5.95 -33.39 13.45
C ARG A 389 5.96 -34.87 13.90
N PRO A 390 6.76 -35.25 14.92
CA PRO A 390 6.92 -36.66 15.32
C PRO A 390 5.59 -37.39 15.59
N ARG A 391 4.64 -36.72 16.26
CA ARG A 391 3.35 -37.30 16.69
C ARG A 391 2.18 -37.06 15.71
N ALA A 392 2.42 -36.46 14.55
CA ALA A 392 1.33 -36.22 13.60
C ALA A 392 0.82 -37.53 12.98
N ARG A 393 -0.48 -37.78 13.08
CA ARG A 393 -1.15 -38.86 12.36
C ARG A 393 -1.36 -38.46 10.90
N LEU A 394 -1.16 -39.42 10.00
CA LEU A 394 -1.51 -39.25 8.60
C LEU A 394 -3.03 -39.39 8.43
N ASP A 395 -3.65 -38.35 7.87
CA ASP A 395 -5.01 -38.41 7.35
C ASP A 395 -4.93 -38.46 5.81
N LEU A 396 -5.14 -39.64 5.24
CA LEU A 396 -5.04 -39.87 3.80
C LEU A 396 -6.10 -39.10 3.01
N ALA A 397 -7.29 -38.90 3.56
CA ALA A 397 -8.35 -38.15 2.89
C ALA A 397 -7.99 -36.65 2.84
N ALA A 398 -7.48 -36.10 3.95
CA ALA A 398 -6.96 -34.73 3.96
C ALA A 398 -5.74 -34.56 3.03
N ALA A 399 -4.85 -35.56 2.97
CA ALA A 399 -3.71 -35.53 2.05
C ALA A 399 -4.15 -35.52 0.58
N ARG A 400 -5.08 -36.40 0.18
CA ARG A 400 -5.65 -36.43 -1.17
C ARG A 400 -6.30 -35.11 -1.58
N LYS A 401 -7.03 -34.46 -0.66
CA LYS A 401 -7.64 -33.13 -0.87
C LYS A 401 -6.63 -32.02 -1.15
N VAL A 402 -5.36 -32.19 -0.76
CA VAL A 402 -4.28 -31.23 -1.02
C VAL A 402 -3.46 -31.65 -2.25
N ILE A 403 -3.16 -32.93 -2.39
CA ILE A 403 -2.32 -33.49 -3.48
C ILE A 403 -3.03 -33.40 -4.83
N ALA A 404 -4.33 -33.72 -4.92
CA ALA A 404 -5.04 -33.73 -6.21
C ALA A 404 -5.11 -32.33 -6.87
N PRO A 405 -5.49 -31.25 -6.14
CA PRO A 405 -5.42 -29.89 -6.70
C PRO A 405 -4.00 -29.45 -7.07
N ALA A 406 -2.98 -29.85 -6.30
CA ALA A 406 -1.58 -29.55 -6.60
C ALA A 406 -1.14 -30.15 -7.93
N ARG A 407 -1.43 -31.43 -8.15
CA ARG A 407 -1.13 -32.12 -9.41
C ARG A 407 -1.91 -31.54 -10.58
N THR A 408 -3.20 -31.26 -10.39
CA THR A 408 -4.04 -30.58 -11.39
C THR A 408 -3.45 -29.23 -11.80
N SER A 409 -2.99 -28.43 -10.82
CA SER A 409 -2.35 -27.13 -11.08
C SER A 409 -1.02 -27.23 -11.84
N LEU A 410 -0.38 -28.40 -11.82
CA LEU A 410 0.85 -28.70 -12.54
C LEU A 410 0.61 -29.44 -13.86
N GLY A 411 -0.65 -29.71 -14.23
CA GLY A 411 -0.98 -30.52 -15.40
C GLY A 411 -0.56 -31.99 -15.28
N GLU A 412 -0.38 -32.49 -14.05
CA GLU A 412 0.01 -33.87 -13.78
C GLU A 412 -1.24 -34.78 -13.64
N PRO A 413 -1.15 -36.07 -14.04
CA PRO A 413 -2.23 -37.03 -13.86
C PRO A 413 -2.54 -37.28 -12.37
N GLU A 414 -3.70 -37.86 -12.06
CA GLU A 414 -4.06 -38.17 -10.67
C GLU A 414 -3.04 -39.08 -9.99
N TRP A 415 -2.79 -38.85 -8.70
CA TRP A 415 -1.85 -39.65 -7.94
C TRP A 415 -2.47 -40.99 -7.56
N ALA A 416 -2.06 -42.05 -8.25
CA ALA A 416 -2.24 -43.41 -7.76
C ALA A 416 -1.31 -43.62 -6.56
N LEU A 417 -1.76 -43.23 -5.37
CA LEU A 417 -1.14 -43.72 -4.13
C LEU A 417 -1.07 -45.23 -4.29
N VAL A 418 0.13 -45.83 -4.16
CA VAL A 418 0.28 -47.27 -4.13
C VAL A 418 -0.48 -47.75 -2.90
N THR A 419 -1.76 -48.05 -3.09
CA THR A 419 -2.54 -48.75 -2.09
C THR A 419 -1.84 -50.09 -1.97
N ALA A 420 -1.22 -50.35 -0.82
CA ALA A 420 -0.72 -51.67 -0.47
C ALA A 420 -1.79 -52.66 -0.92
N ALA A 421 -1.43 -53.54 -1.86
CA ALA A 421 -2.35 -54.55 -2.36
C ALA A 421 -3.05 -55.15 -1.13
N PRO A 422 -4.39 -55.28 -1.13
CA PRO A 422 -5.07 -55.90 -0.01
C PRO A 422 -4.33 -57.20 0.26
N ALA A 423 -3.77 -57.33 1.46
CA ALA A 423 -2.95 -58.49 1.82
C ALA A 423 -3.76 -59.72 1.42
N GLY A 424 -3.32 -60.40 0.37
CA GLY A 424 -4.04 -61.54 -0.18
C GLY A 424 -4.13 -62.55 0.93
N GLY A 425 -5.30 -62.64 1.56
CA GLY A 425 -5.58 -63.71 2.50
C GLY A 425 -5.30 -65.01 1.75
N PRO A 426 -4.58 -65.97 2.34
CA PRO A 426 -4.35 -67.24 1.66
C PRO A 426 -5.72 -67.85 1.37
N THR A 427 -6.11 -67.88 0.09
CA THR A 427 -7.24 -68.69 -0.36
C THR A 427 -6.79 -70.13 -0.23
N GLY A 428 -7.02 -70.69 0.96
CA GLY A 428 -6.87 -72.10 1.25
C GLY A 428 -7.76 -72.90 0.31
N SER A 429 -7.16 -73.42 -0.75
CA SER A 429 -7.64 -74.58 -1.48
C SER A 429 -7.39 -75.81 -0.62
N GLY A 430 -8.44 -76.38 -0.04
CA GLY A 430 -8.38 -77.62 0.72
C GLY A 430 -9.74 -78.30 0.77
N GLY A 431 -10.01 -79.14 -0.23
CA GLY A 431 -11.03 -80.19 -0.12
C GLY A 431 -10.51 -81.35 0.73
N GLY A 432 -11.41 -82.06 1.41
CA GLY A 432 -11.10 -83.34 2.05
C GLY A 432 -11.93 -83.65 3.29
N THR A 433 -12.89 -84.56 3.11
CA THR A 433 -13.83 -85.11 4.09
C THR A 433 -13.19 -86.06 5.13
N THR A 434 -13.75 -85.99 6.35
CA THR A 434 -13.94 -87.03 7.40
C THR A 434 -12.77 -87.76 8.06
N GLY A 435 -12.62 -87.56 9.38
CA GLY A 435 -11.99 -88.47 10.33
C GLY A 435 -11.80 -87.84 11.73
N PRO A 436 -12.31 -88.43 12.83
CA PRO A 436 -12.29 -87.79 14.15
C PRO A 436 -11.11 -88.26 15.01
N THR A 437 -10.38 -87.36 15.65
CA THR A 437 -9.66 -87.68 16.90
C THR A 437 -9.46 -86.42 17.76
N ARG A 438 -9.62 -86.64 19.06
CA ARG A 438 -9.75 -85.68 20.16
C ARG A 438 -8.39 -85.41 20.83
N ALA A 439 -8.27 -84.21 21.40
CA ALA A 439 -7.36 -83.75 22.46
C ALA A 439 -5.87 -83.54 22.11
N SER A 440 -5.40 -82.29 22.24
CA SER A 440 -4.41 -81.93 23.28
C SER A 440 -4.12 -80.42 23.23
N THR A 441 -4.10 -79.85 24.43
CA THR A 441 -3.65 -78.52 24.83
C THR A 441 -2.21 -78.19 24.42
N GLY A 442 -1.95 -76.91 24.12
CA GLY A 442 -0.65 -76.29 24.40
C GLY A 442 -0.06 -75.44 23.29
N GLY A 443 0.13 -74.14 23.58
CA GLY A 443 1.10 -73.30 22.88
C GLY A 443 0.47 -72.21 22.01
N ALA A 444 0.17 -71.06 22.63
CA ALA A 444 0.05 -69.80 21.90
C ALA A 444 1.46 -69.27 21.59
N PRO A 445 1.80 -68.97 20.33
CA PRO A 445 2.83 -67.99 20.04
C PRO A 445 2.17 -66.63 19.77
N ASP A 446 2.66 -65.62 20.49
CA ASP A 446 2.39 -64.21 20.29
C ASP A 446 2.54 -63.82 18.81
N ALA A 447 1.42 -63.62 18.12
CA ALA A 447 1.41 -62.92 16.84
C ALA A 447 1.58 -61.43 17.11
N ALA A 448 2.85 -60.98 17.09
CA ALA A 448 3.20 -59.56 17.10
C ALA A 448 2.42 -58.81 16.00
N PRO A 449 1.84 -57.64 16.29
CA PRO A 449 0.99 -56.94 15.34
C PRO A 449 1.79 -56.45 14.13
N ALA A 450 1.34 -56.83 12.94
CA ALA A 450 1.83 -56.33 11.65
C ALA A 450 1.59 -54.81 11.51
N ALA A 451 2.53 -54.00 12.00
CA ALA A 451 2.48 -52.54 11.96
C ALA A 451 3.16 -51.92 10.72
N ALA A 452 3.59 -52.72 9.75
CA ALA A 452 4.43 -52.28 8.62
C ALA A 452 3.79 -51.37 7.53
N PRO A 453 2.47 -51.39 7.19
CA PRO A 453 1.99 -50.65 6.01
C PRO A 453 1.79 -49.14 6.20
N ALA A 454 1.70 -48.64 7.44
CA ALA A 454 1.39 -47.22 7.70
C ALA A 454 2.62 -46.29 7.63
N ALA A 455 3.81 -46.82 7.95
CA ALA A 455 5.07 -46.06 7.86
C ALA A 455 5.41 -45.72 6.41
N ASP A 456 5.21 -46.68 5.49
CA ASP A 456 5.48 -46.52 4.06
C ASP A 456 4.55 -45.48 3.42
N ALA A 457 3.25 -45.51 3.75
CA ALA A 457 2.28 -44.54 3.24
C ALA A 457 2.59 -43.10 3.68
N ARG A 458 3.02 -42.90 4.93
CA ARG A 458 3.43 -41.58 5.42
C ARG A 458 4.66 -41.08 4.68
N THR A 459 5.67 -41.94 4.52
CA THR A 459 6.88 -41.60 3.78
C THR A 459 6.56 -41.20 2.34
N GLN A 460 5.74 -42.00 1.63
CA GLN A 460 5.30 -41.67 0.26
C GLN A 460 4.55 -40.33 0.18
N VAL A 461 3.61 -40.06 1.10
CA VAL A 461 2.89 -38.79 1.16
C VAL A 461 3.85 -37.62 1.41
N VAL A 462 4.79 -37.75 2.35
CA VAL A 462 5.76 -36.70 2.66
C VAL A 462 6.65 -36.42 1.45
N THR A 463 7.21 -37.45 0.83
CA THR A 463 8.04 -37.34 -0.38
C THR A 463 7.26 -36.67 -1.52
N GLU A 464 6.00 -37.07 -1.76
CA GLU A 464 5.17 -36.45 -2.78
C GLU A 464 4.86 -34.98 -2.48
N LEU A 465 4.56 -34.64 -1.22
CA LEU A 465 4.33 -33.24 -0.82
C LEU A 465 5.59 -32.37 -0.97
N GLU A 466 6.77 -32.91 -0.70
CA GLU A 466 8.05 -32.22 -0.92
C GLU A 466 8.27 -31.94 -2.41
N ARG A 467 8.08 -32.96 -3.26
CA ARG A 467 8.16 -32.82 -4.72
C ARG A 467 7.17 -31.77 -5.24
N LEU A 468 5.91 -31.85 -4.81
CA LEU A 468 4.87 -30.89 -5.20
C LEU A 468 5.17 -29.47 -4.71
N ALA A 469 5.69 -29.31 -3.48
CA ALA A 469 6.06 -27.99 -2.96
C ALA A 469 7.16 -27.34 -3.82
N GLY A 470 8.17 -28.11 -4.24
CA GLY A 470 9.22 -27.67 -5.17
C GLY A 470 8.63 -27.24 -6.52
N ARG A 471 7.90 -28.14 -7.19
CA ARG A 471 7.30 -27.87 -8.51
C ARG A 471 6.31 -26.71 -8.52
N LEU A 472 5.50 -26.56 -7.47
CA LEU A 472 4.60 -25.41 -7.33
C LEU A 472 5.38 -24.11 -7.10
N GLY A 473 6.52 -24.18 -6.40
CA GLY A 473 7.46 -23.07 -6.27
C GLY A 473 8.02 -22.65 -7.63
N ASP A 474 8.49 -23.60 -8.42
CA ASP A 474 9.00 -23.39 -9.79
C ASP A 474 7.93 -22.80 -10.72
N ARG A 475 6.73 -23.37 -10.70
CA ARG A 475 5.58 -22.86 -11.47
C ARG A 475 5.22 -21.43 -11.07
N GLN A 476 5.22 -21.13 -9.77
CA GLN A 476 4.93 -19.79 -9.27
C GLN A 476 6.01 -18.80 -9.72
N THR A 477 7.28 -19.19 -9.68
CA THR A 477 8.40 -18.40 -10.22
C THR A 477 8.18 -18.11 -11.70
N ALA A 478 7.90 -19.13 -12.53
CA ALA A 478 7.64 -18.97 -13.96
C ALA A 478 6.47 -18.00 -14.23
N LEU A 479 5.36 -18.14 -13.51
CA LEU A 479 4.18 -17.27 -13.65
C LEU A 479 4.50 -15.81 -13.29
N ARG A 480 5.24 -15.57 -12.21
CA ARG A 480 5.63 -14.22 -11.79
C ARG A 480 6.62 -13.58 -12.76
N LYS A 481 7.59 -14.36 -13.27
CA LYS A 481 8.54 -13.94 -14.30
C LYS A 481 7.83 -13.60 -15.61
N LYS A 482 6.86 -14.41 -16.02
CA LYS A 482 6.00 -14.15 -17.18
C LYS A 482 5.19 -12.87 -17.01
N ALA A 483 4.64 -12.63 -15.82
CA ALA A 483 3.90 -11.40 -15.52
C ALA A 483 4.77 -10.17 -15.76
N TRP A 484 6.01 -10.20 -15.26
CA TRP A 484 6.96 -9.11 -15.46
C TRP A 484 7.38 -9.00 -16.92
N ARG A 485 7.68 -10.13 -17.58
CA ARG A 485 8.08 -10.18 -18.99
C ARG A 485 7.03 -9.52 -19.89
N ASP A 486 5.74 -9.82 -19.67
CA ASP A 486 4.65 -9.22 -20.45
C ASP A 486 4.60 -7.69 -20.29
N ARG A 487 4.91 -7.15 -19.09
CA ARG A 487 5.02 -5.70 -18.90
C ARG A 487 6.23 -5.10 -19.62
N VAL A 488 7.37 -5.78 -19.59
CA VAL A 488 8.59 -5.31 -20.26
C VAL A 488 8.47 -5.36 -21.78
N VAL A 489 7.76 -6.35 -22.33
CA VAL A 489 7.37 -6.32 -23.75
C VAL A 489 6.50 -5.09 -24.05
N ALA A 490 5.56 -4.73 -23.17
CA ALA A 490 4.78 -3.50 -23.36
C ALA A 490 5.62 -2.21 -23.27
N VAL A 491 6.72 -2.20 -22.48
CA VAL A 491 7.72 -1.11 -22.51
C VAL A 491 8.40 -1.06 -23.88
N ARG A 492 8.90 -2.21 -24.37
CA ARG A 492 9.56 -2.32 -25.67
C ARG A 492 8.68 -1.81 -26.80
N ASP A 493 7.43 -2.24 -26.83
CA ASP A 493 6.48 -1.87 -27.87
C ASP A 493 6.12 -0.37 -27.76
N GLY A 494 5.97 0.14 -26.53
CA GLY A 494 5.75 1.57 -26.27
C GLY A 494 6.88 2.47 -26.76
N LEU A 495 8.15 2.07 -26.55
CA LEU A 495 9.32 2.82 -27.04
C LEU A 495 9.35 2.94 -28.57
N ALA A 496 8.80 1.96 -29.29
CA ALA A 496 8.83 1.94 -30.75
C ALA A 496 7.61 2.59 -31.40
N SER A 497 6.44 2.55 -30.74
CA SER A 497 5.16 2.78 -31.42
C SER A 497 4.20 3.74 -30.71
N ASP A 498 4.51 4.21 -29.50
CA ASP A 498 3.62 5.06 -28.71
C ASP A 498 4.21 6.47 -28.50
N PRO A 499 3.85 7.46 -29.36
CA PRO A 499 4.28 8.84 -29.19
C PRO A 499 3.87 9.44 -27.85
N SER A 500 2.72 9.04 -27.30
CA SER A 500 2.23 9.56 -26.02
C SER A 500 3.07 9.10 -24.83
N PHE A 501 3.63 7.89 -24.92
CA PHE A 501 4.55 7.36 -23.92
C PHE A 501 5.91 8.05 -23.96
N VAL A 502 6.47 8.27 -25.15
CA VAL A 502 7.83 8.82 -25.30
C VAL A 502 7.87 10.35 -25.30
N LEU A 503 7.01 10.98 -26.12
CA LEU A 503 6.99 12.43 -26.36
C LEU A 503 5.84 13.13 -25.62
N GLY A 504 4.73 12.45 -25.31
CA GLY A 504 3.62 13.00 -24.52
C GLY A 504 2.40 13.39 -25.34
N GLU A 505 1.57 14.25 -24.77
CA GLU A 505 0.37 14.78 -25.40
C GLU A 505 0.51 16.28 -25.70
N GLU A 506 -0.24 16.75 -26.69
CA GLU A 506 -0.31 18.17 -27.03
C GLU A 506 -1.17 18.93 -26.02
N ASP A 507 -0.69 20.10 -25.56
CA ASP A 507 -1.53 21.03 -24.82
C ASP A 507 -2.52 21.68 -25.81
N ALA A 508 -3.77 21.21 -25.77
CA ALA A 508 -4.85 21.64 -26.66
C ALA A 508 -5.06 23.17 -26.72
N LYS A 509 -4.58 23.94 -25.73
CA LYS A 509 -4.71 25.40 -25.70
C LYS A 509 -3.49 26.15 -26.25
N LYS A 510 -2.33 25.49 -26.37
CA LYS A 510 -1.05 26.19 -26.54
C LYS A 510 -0.16 25.62 -27.65
N GLY A 511 -0.55 24.54 -28.33
CA GLY A 511 0.23 23.97 -29.45
C GLY A 511 1.66 23.60 -29.05
N ARG A 512 1.86 23.18 -27.79
CA ARG A 512 3.16 22.88 -27.19
C ARG A 512 3.06 21.57 -26.40
N PRO A 513 4.18 20.89 -26.11
CA PRO A 513 4.14 19.69 -25.28
C PRO A 513 3.50 20.03 -23.94
N LYS A 514 2.49 19.24 -23.54
CA LYS A 514 1.88 19.38 -22.23
C LYS A 514 2.87 18.88 -21.18
N VAL A 515 3.25 19.73 -20.24
CA VAL A 515 3.98 19.29 -19.05
C VAL A 515 3.01 18.46 -18.22
N GLU A 516 3.24 17.15 -18.17
CA GLU A 516 2.38 16.24 -17.41
C GLU A 516 3.04 15.94 -16.07
N VAL A 517 2.35 16.33 -15.00
CA VAL A 517 2.66 15.93 -13.64
C VAL A 517 2.33 14.44 -13.47
N GLY A 518 1.11 14.02 -13.82
CA GLY A 518 0.72 12.61 -13.78
C GLY A 518 1.04 11.87 -15.07
N LEU A 519 1.87 10.83 -15.00
CA LEU A 519 2.42 10.07 -16.14
C LEU A 519 3.21 10.97 -17.13
N PRO A 520 4.29 11.64 -16.68
CA PRO A 520 5.16 12.44 -17.56
C PRO A 520 5.69 11.61 -18.74
N PRO A 521 5.75 12.14 -19.97
CA PRO A 521 6.41 11.40 -21.06
C PRO A 521 7.91 11.20 -20.79
N LEU A 522 8.50 10.16 -21.39
CA LEU A 522 9.91 9.84 -21.16
C LEU A 522 10.87 10.99 -21.49
N ALA A 523 10.58 11.78 -22.53
CA ALA A 523 11.36 12.97 -22.87
C ALA A 523 11.36 14.00 -21.72
N GLN A 524 10.23 14.19 -21.03
CA GLN A 524 10.15 15.07 -19.86
C GLN A 524 10.96 14.51 -18.68
N LEU A 525 10.95 13.19 -18.48
CA LEU A 525 11.75 12.54 -17.44
C LEU A 525 13.25 12.62 -17.70
N VAL A 526 13.68 12.59 -18.96
CA VAL A 526 15.09 12.84 -19.34
C VAL A 526 15.48 14.28 -19.06
N ASP A 527 14.62 15.23 -19.40
CA ASP A 527 14.84 16.67 -19.15
C ASP A 527 14.92 16.99 -17.65
N ARG A 528 13.99 16.45 -16.85
CA ARG A 528 13.73 16.94 -15.48
C ARG A 528 14.04 15.95 -14.35
N GLY A 529 14.22 14.68 -14.67
CA GLY A 529 14.29 13.60 -13.69
C GLY A 529 12.92 13.25 -13.12
N PHE A 530 12.89 12.27 -12.22
CA PHE A 530 11.68 11.85 -11.50
C PHE A 530 11.77 12.00 -9.98
N TYR A 531 12.97 12.27 -9.46
CA TYR A 531 13.21 12.51 -8.04
C TYR A 531 14.22 13.65 -7.88
N ALA A 532 13.93 14.56 -6.93
CA ALA A 532 14.67 15.78 -6.60
C ALA A 532 14.86 16.76 -7.78
N THR A 533 14.17 17.90 -7.74
CA THR A 533 14.43 19.01 -8.66
C THR A 533 15.76 19.66 -8.29
N ARG A 534 16.89 19.33 -8.93
CA ARG A 534 18.04 20.24 -8.91
C ARG A 534 17.57 21.54 -9.56
N GLY A 535 17.53 22.60 -8.75
CA GLY A 535 16.84 23.85 -9.04
C GLY A 535 17.16 24.41 -10.42
N THR A 536 16.22 24.25 -11.36
CA THR A 536 16.14 25.07 -12.57
C THR A 536 15.02 26.11 -12.45
N SER A 537 14.09 25.94 -11.49
CA SER A 537 13.12 26.99 -11.16
C SER A 537 13.77 28.03 -10.25
N LYS A 538 13.43 29.31 -10.47
CA LYS A 538 13.81 30.44 -9.60
C LYS A 538 13.23 30.34 -8.17
N ARG A 539 12.67 29.20 -7.79
CA ARG A 539 12.07 28.91 -6.50
C ARG A 539 13.13 28.23 -5.63
N THR A 540 13.41 28.86 -4.51
CA THR A 540 14.50 28.51 -3.61
C THR A 540 14.21 27.19 -2.89
N ALA A 541 15.18 26.28 -2.97
CA ALA A 541 15.29 24.96 -2.36
C ALA A 541 14.56 23.78 -3.06
N SER A 542 15.39 22.83 -3.49
CA SER A 542 15.02 21.51 -4.02
C SER A 542 14.53 20.58 -2.92
N PHE A 543 13.69 19.59 -3.29
CA PHE A 543 13.39 18.42 -2.45
C PHE A 543 14.61 17.51 -2.28
N GLY A 544 15.50 17.93 -1.37
CA GLY A 544 16.70 17.17 -1.04
C GLY A 544 16.44 16.10 0.02
N VAL A 545 17.41 15.21 0.17
CA VAL A 545 17.49 14.17 1.19
C VAL A 545 17.22 14.72 2.60
N ASP A 546 17.83 15.85 2.94
CA ASP A 546 17.67 16.51 4.24
C ASP A 546 16.23 16.92 4.52
N PHE A 547 15.50 17.39 3.50
CA PHE A 547 14.11 17.77 3.67
C PHE A 547 13.24 16.53 3.96
N VAL A 548 13.44 15.44 3.21
CA VAL A 548 12.68 14.19 3.42
C VAL A 548 12.98 13.61 4.81
N GLU A 549 14.24 13.60 5.22
CA GLU A 549 14.64 13.15 6.55
C GLU A 549 14.01 14.02 7.65
N ALA A 550 14.06 15.36 7.53
CA ALA A 550 13.45 16.27 8.49
C ALA A 550 11.93 16.06 8.59
N MET A 551 11.24 15.90 7.45
CA MET A 551 9.81 15.58 7.43
C MET A 551 9.51 14.29 8.22
N VAL A 552 10.26 13.22 8.00
CA VAL A 552 10.10 11.96 8.76
C VAL A 552 10.43 12.13 10.23
N ARG A 553 11.51 12.85 10.57
CA ARG A 553 11.91 13.15 11.94
C ARG A 553 10.80 13.84 12.73
N HIS A 554 10.06 14.73 12.05
CA HIS A 554 8.89 15.42 12.59
C HIS A 554 7.57 14.65 12.42
N GLY A 555 7.66 13.37 12.07
CA GLY A 555 6.55 12.43 12.07
C GLY A 555 5.65 12.48 10.84
N PHE A 556 6.08 13.15 9.77
CA PHE A 556 5.39 13.05 8.48
C PHE A 556 5.71 11.73 7.80
N HIS A 557 4.68 11.09 7.28
CA HIS A 557 4.81 10.01 6.34
C HIS A 557 5.10 10.62 4.96
N PRO A 558 6.22 10.28 4.29
CA PRO A 558 6.39 10.56 2.87
C PRO A 558 5.39 9.64 2.15
N GLY A 559 4.24 10.16 1.71
CA GLY A 559 3.16 9.31 1.17
C GLY A 559 3.55 8.64 -0.15
N SER A 560 2.68 7.88 -0.83
CA SER A 560 1.56 7.06 -0.34
C SER A 560 1.75 5.67 -1.00
N ARG A 561 1.95 4.63 -0.19
CA ARG A 561 2.33 3.25 -0.59
C ARG A 561 3.67 3.20 -1.33
N PHE A 562 4.59 2.38 -0.83
CA PHE A 562 5.88 2.03 -1.45
C PHE A 562 5.85 1.55 -2.92
N ALA A 563 4.68 1.54 -3.57
CA ALA A 563 4.46 1.17 -4.96
C ALA A 563 4.26 2.37 -5.92
N ASN A 564 3.87 3.56 -5.44
CA ASN A 564 3.67 4.75 -6.27
C ASN A 564 4.54 5.88 -5.73
N PRO A 565 5.55 6.34 -6.48
CA PRO A 565 6.38 7.44 -6.00
C PRO A 565 5.65 8.75 -6.21
N ASP A 566 5.01 9.19 -5.14
CA ASP A 566 4.47 10.54 -4.99
C ASP A 566 5.43 11.32 -4.08
N SER A 567 6.62 11.63 -4.60
CA SER A 567 7.76 12.18 -3.83
C SER A 567 7.51 13.59 -3.27
N MET A 568 6.38 14.19 -3.64
CA MET A 568 5.93 15.51 -3.21
C MET A 568 4.94 15.47 -2.05
N HIS A 569 4.34 14.30 -1.77
CA HIS A 569 3.25 14.16 -0.82
C HIS A 569 3.76 13.80 0.57
N PHE A 570 3.33 14.57 1.58
CA PHE A 570 3.62 14.31 2.98
C PHE A 570 2.35 14.40 3.80
N GLU A 571 2.11 13.41 4.65
CA GLU A 571 0.92 13.34 5.47
C GLU A 571 1.26 13.05 6.93
N LEU A 572 0.43 13.55 7.82
CA LEU A 572 0.51 13.24 9.23
C LEU A 572 -0.37 12.04 9.55
N PRO A 573 0.15 10.96 10.16
CA PRO A 573 -0.65 9.79 10.50
C PRO A 573 -1.89 10.18 11.31
N TRP A 574 -3.08 9.95 10.75
CA TRP A 574 -4.35 10.29 11.37
C TRP A 574 -5.01 9.04 12.01
N PRO A 575 -5.33 9.05 13.32
CA PRO A 575 -5.88 7.89 14.01
C PRO A 575 -7.30 7.50 13.55
N GLY A 576 -8.07 8.43 12.98
CA GLY A 576 -9.43 8.15 12.49
C GLY A 576 -9.49 7.49 11.10
N GLY A 577 -8.33 7.23 10.47
CA GLY A 577 -8.24 6.56 9.17
C GLY A 577 -7.72 5.13 9.29
N ARG A 578 -8.51 4.19 9.83
CA ARG A 578 -8.26 2.74 9.69
C ARG A 578 -9.54 1.95 9.57
#